data_AF-A0A1Y4F788-F1
#
_entry.id   AF-A0A1Y4F788-F1
#
_cell.length_a   1.000
_cell.length_b   1.000
_cell.length_c   1.000
_cell.angle_alpha   90.00
_cell.angle_beta   90.00
_cell.angle_gamma   90.00
#
_symmetry.space_group_name_H-M   'P 1'
#
loop_
_entity.id
_entity.type
_entity.pdbx_description
1 polymer ?
#
loop_
_entity_poly.entity_id
_entity_poly.type
_entity_poly.pdbx_seq_one_letter_code
_entity_poly.pdbx_strand_id
1 'polypeptide(L)'
;MRIILAENYVIDIDPLNYTLKKKYIGKDSSGNDKAAEKVCGYFGNVRECVEEFIRLAQIEKLKGMELSLEGYLERLEKENKRIADEIIRMMEEKI
;
A
#
# COMPACT_ATOMS: atom_id res chain seq x y z
N MET A 1 -1.26 -16.86 4.41
CA MET A 1 -2.51 -16.05 4.39
C MET A 1 -2.25 -14.80 3.57
N ARG A 2 -3.26 -14.20 2.92
CA ARG A 2 -3.10 -12.96 2.13
C ARG A 2 -4.11 -11.92 2.58
N ILE A 3 -3.67 -10.67 2.75
CA ILE A 3 -4.51 -9.51 3.03
C ILE A 3 -4.43 -8.58 1.81
N ILE A 4 -5.58 -8.14 1.30
CA ILE A 4 -5.65 -7.16 0.22
C ILE A 4 -5.82 -5.78 0.83
N LEU A 5 -5.04 -4.82 0.37
CA LEU A 5 -5.09 -3.41 0.75
C LEU A 5 -5.54 -2.56 -0.45
N ALA A 6 -5.88 -1.30 -0.22
CA ALA A 6 -6.09 -0.32 -1.29
C ALA A 6 -4.87 -0.14 -2.20
N GLU A 7 -5.10 0.56 -3.31
CA GLU A 7 -4.06 1.00 -4.27
C GLU A 7 -3.22 -0.18 -4.80
N ASN A 8 -3.85 -1.35 -4.95
CA ASN A 8 -3.23 -2.58 -5.46
C ASN A 8 -2.14 -3.19 -4.57
N TYR A 9 -2.06 -2.80 -3.30
CA TYR A 9 -1.13 -3.41 -2.34
C TYR A 9 -1.71 -4.69 -1.73
N VAL A 10 -0.85 -5.62 -1.36
CA VAL A 10 -1.19 -6.86 -0.66
C VAL A 10 -0.13 -7.20 0.38
N ILE A 11 -0.55 -7.81 1.48
CA ILE A 11 0.34 -8.41 2.48
C ILE A 11 0.21 -9.92 2.38
N ASP A 12 1.30 -10.59 2.00
CA ASP A 12 1.42 -12.03 2.12
C ASP A 12 2.04 -12.38 3.48
N ILE A 13 1.36 -13.25 4.21
CA ILE A 13 1.73 -13.66 5.57
C ILE A 13 2.16 -15.11 5.53
N ASP A 14 3.41 -15.34 5.92
CA ASP A 14 3.99 -16.65 6.16
C ASP A 14 4.44 -16.78 7.64
N PRO A 15 4.90 -17.95 8.10
CA PRO A 15 5.29 -18.14 9.50
C PRO A 15 6.48 -17.29 9.99
N LEU A 16 7.25 -16.70 9.08
CA LEU A 16 8.49 -15.98 9.39
C LEU A 16 8.35 -14.47 9.18
N ASN A 17 7.51 -14.01 8.27
CA ASN A 17 7.41 -12.61 7.90
C ASN A 17 6.06 -12.20 7.30
N TYR A 18 5.89 -10.88 7.20
CA TYR A 18 4.85 -10.18 6.46
C TYR A 18 5.51 -9.56 5.23
N THR A 19 5.19 -10.06 4.04
CA THR A 19 5.70 -9.52 2.77
C THR A 19 4.73 -8.50 2.18
N LEU A 20 5.12 -7.24 2.09
CA LEU A 20 4.35 -6.22 1.35
C LEU A 20 4.65 -6.35 -0.14
N LYS A 21 3.61 -6.45 -0.96
CA LYS A 21 3.72 -6.45 -2.43
C LYS A 21 2.76 -5.44 -3.04
N LYS A 22 3.11 -5.00 -4.24
CA LYS A 22 2.24 -4.17 -5.08
C LYS A 22 1.96 -4.87 -6.40
N LYS A 23 0.68 -4.98 -6.74
CA LYS A 23 0.25 -5.46 -8.05
C LYS A 23 0.39 -4.35 -9.08
N TYR A 24 0.86 -4.71 -10.26
CA TYR A 24 0.95 -3.83 -11.41
C TYR A 24 0.80 -4.63 -12.71
N ILE A 25 0.53 -3.93 -13.81
CA ILE A 25 0.54 -4.53 -15.14
C ILE A 25 1.93 -4.33 -15.73
N GLY A 26 2.65 -5.44 -15.92
CA GLY A 26 3.91 -5.49 -16.66
C GLY A 26 3.69 -5.92 -18.10
N LYS A 27 4.79 -6.02 -18.85
CA LYS A 27 4.83 -6.60 -20.19
C LYS A 27 5.57 -7.94 -20.15
N ASP A 28 5.05 -8.95 -20.83
CA ASP A 28 5.80 -10.20 -21.06
C ASP A 28 6.84 -10.03 -22.18
N SER A 29 7.61 -11.10 -22.45
CA SER A 29 8.62 -11.13 -23.52
C SER A 29 8.05 -10.91 -24.92
N SER A 30 6.74 -11.04 -25.09
CA SER A 30 6.01 -10.85 -26.34
C SER A 30 5.28 -9.50 -26.40
N GLY A 31 5.42 -8.64 -25.38
CA GLY A 31 4.80 -7.32 -25.33
C GLY A 31 3.33 -7.31 -24.88
N ASN A 32 2.80 -8.44 -24.42
CA ASN A 32 1.43 -8.52 -23.91
C ASN A 32 1.38 -8.09 -22.45
N ASP A 33 0.23 -7.53 -22.05
CA ASP A 33 -0.01 -7.15 -20.65
C ASP A 33 -0.09 -8.39 -19.77
N LYS A 34 0.67 -8.36 -18.67
CA LYS A 34 0.70 -9.44 -17.69
C LYS A 34 0.60 -8.88 -16.28
N ALA A 35 -0.34 -9.41 -15.49
CA ALA A 35 -0.39 -9.13 -14.06
C ALA A 35 0.91 -9.59 -13.39
N ALA A 36 1.55 -8.67 -12.69
CA ALA A 36 2.80 -8.90 -11.97
C ALA A 36 2.70 -8.33 -10.55
N GLU A 37 3.55 -8.83 -9.67
CA GLU A 37 3.66 -8.37 -8.29
C GLU A 37 5.11 -7.97 -8.03
N LYS A 38 5.31 -6.78 -7.46
CA LYS A 38 6.61 -6.30 -6.99
C LYS A 38 6.65 -6.38 -5.48
N VAL A 39 7.68 -7.02 -4.93
CA VAL A 39 7.93 -6.98 -3.48
C VAL A 39 8.39 -5.58 -3.11
N CYS A 40 7.70 -4.98 -2.14
CA CYS A 40 8.02 -3.69 -1.55
C CYS A 40 8.86 -3.83 -0.28
N GLY A 41 8.73 -4.94 0.45
CA GLY A 41 9.55 -5.24 1.63
C GLY A 41 9.10 -6.49 2.37
N TYR A 42 9.93 -6.92 3.32
CA TYR A 42 9.66 -8.00 4.27
C TYR A 42 9.73 -7.43 5.69
N PHE A 43 8.74 -7.76 6.53
CA PHE A 43 8.58 -7.17 7.86
C PHE A 43 8.36 -8.25 8.92
N GLY A 44 8.85 -8.01 10.14
CA GLY A 44 8.74 -8.97 11.24
C GLY A 44 7.34 -8.97 11.88
N ASN A 45 6.58 -7.89 11.71
CA ASN A 45 5.23 -7.77 12.21
C ASN A 45 4.32 -7.00 11.24
N VAL A 46 3.01 -7.13 11.43
CA VAL A 46 2.01 -6.49 10.58
C VAL A 46 2.02 -4.96 10.69
N ARG A 47 2.40 -4.41 11.86
CA ARG A 47 2.41 -2.95 12.07
C ARG A 47 3.44 -2.30 11.15
N GLU A 48 4.68 -2.75 11.18
CA GLU A 48 5.77 -2.23 10.32
C GLU A 48 5.39 -2.32 8.84
N CYS A 49 4.76 -3.43 8.44
CA CYS A 49 4.27 -3.65 7.09
C CYS A 49 3.20 -2.63 6.68
N VAL A 50 2.25 -2.33 7.56
CA VAL A 50 1.18 -1.35 7.34
C VAL A 50 1.73 0.09 7.33
N GLU A 51 2.67 0.41 8.22
CA GLU A 51 3.34 1.72 8.24
C GLU A 51 4.06 2.00 6.92
N GLU A 52 4.79 1.02 6.39
CA GLU A 52 5.45 1.16 5.09
C GLU A 52 4.44 1.27 3.94
N PHE A 53 3.34 0.53 3.98
CA PHE A 53 2.26 0.68 3.01
C PHE A 53 1.71 2.11 2.98
N ILE A 54 1.39 2.69 4.14
CA ILE A 54 0.88 4.07 4.25
C ILE A 54 1.85 5.05 3.59
N ARG A 55 3.14 4.94 3.92
CA ARG A 55 4.19 5.80 3.38
C ARG A 55 4.28 5.70 1.85
N LEU A 56 4.28 4.48 1.31
CA LEU A 56 4.39 4.25 -0.13
C LEU A 56 3.14 4.73 -0.88
N ALA A 57 1.95 4.50 -0.33
CA ALA A 57 0.69 4.96 -0.92
C ALA A 57 0.63 6.50 -0.98
N GLN A 58 1.10 7.18 0.07
CA GLN A 58 1.20 8.64 0.09
C GLN A 58 2.16 9.18 -0.97
N ILE A 59 3.38 8.62 -1.04
CA ILE A 59 4.38 9.04 -2.02
C ILE A 59 3.85 8.89 -3.44
N GLU A 60 3.15 7.79 -3.73
CA GLU A 60 2.57 7.58 -5.05
C GLU A 60 1.48 8.59 -5.39
N LYS A 61 0.53 8.84 -4.48
CA LYS A 61 -0.56 9.79 -4.71
C LYS A 61 -0.08 11.23 -4.89
N LEU A 62 1.01 11.58 -4.21
CA LEU A 62 1.59 12.92 -4.26
C LEU A 62 2.67 13.05 -5.36
N LYS A 63 3.01 11.95 -6.04
CA LYS A 63 4.07 11.93 -7.06
C LYS A 63 3.74 12.88 -8.20
N GLY A 64 4.66 13.79 -8.49
CA GLY A 64 4.52 14.75 -9.60
C GLY A 64 3.64 15.96 -9.28
N MET A 65 3.18 16.11 -8.04
CA MET A 65 2.52 17.34 -7.59
C MET A 65 3.56 18.36 -7.13
N GLU A 66 3.42 19.61 -7.57
CA GLU A 66 4.06 20.76 -6.92
C GLU A 66 3.09 21.32 -5.88
N LEU A 67 3.53 21.35 -4.62
CA LEU A 67 2.71 21.77 -3.48
C LEU A 67 3.54 22.71 -2.60
N SER A 68 2.88 23.69 -1.98
CA SER A 68 3.46 24.34 -0.80
C SER A 68 3.55 23.32 0.35
N LEU A 69 4.40 23.60 1.34
CA LEU A 69 4.52 22.73 2.51
C LEU A 69 3.18 22.57 3.25
N GLU A 70 2.41 23.64 3.38
CA GLU A 70 1.06 23.61 3.98
C GLU A 70 0.13 22.70 3.16
N GLY A 71 0.12 22.85 1.82
CA GLY A 71 -0.69 21.99 0.95
C GLY A 71 -0.26 20.53 0.97
N TYR A 72 1.03 20.24 1.21
CA TYR A 72 1.52 18.88 1.44
C TYR A 72 1.00 18.31 2.76
N LEU A 73 1.09 19.08 3.87
CA LEU A 73 0.62 18.66 5.19
C LEU A 73 -0.90 18.40 5.21
N GLU A 74 -1.70 19.29 4.63
CA GLU A 74 -3.15 19.09 4.55
C GLU A 74 -3.52 17.82 3.76
N ARG A 75 -2.79 17.51 2.68
CA ARG A 75 -3.03 16.30 1.90
C ARG A 75 -2.57 15.05 2.62
N LEU A 76 -1.44 15.10 3.33
CA LEU A 76 -1.01 14.02 4.19
C LEU A 76 -2.05 13.71 5.26
N GLU A 77 -2.61 14.72 5.91
CA GLU A 77 -3.64 14.53 6.93
C GLU A 77 -4.90 13.89 6.34
N LYS A 78 -5.37 14.36 5.18
CA LYS A 78 -6.51 13.77 4.47
C LYS A 78 -6.26 12.31 4.07
N GLU A 79 -5.07 12.00 3.55
CA GLU A 79 -4.73 10.61 3.18
C GLU A 79 -4.56 9.71 4.40
N ASN A 80 -3.94 10.20 5.48
CA ASN A 80 -3.86 9.47 6.75
C ASN A 80 -5.25 9.13 7.28
N LYS A 81 -6.16 10.10 7.31
CA LYS A 81 -7.54 9.88 7.73
C LYS A 81 -8.23 8.82 6.87
N ARG A 82 -8.13 8.94 5.55
CA ARG A 82 -8.72 7.98 4.61
C ARG A 82 -8.20 6.56 4.84
N ILE A 83 -6.88 6.39 5.02
CA ILE A 83 -6.30 5.06 5.24
C ILE A 83 -6.71 4.51 6.61
N ALA A 84 -6.75 5.34 7.65
CA ALA A 84 -7.22 4.93 8.96
C ALA A 84 -8.69 4.46 8.92
N ASP A 85 -9.57 5.22 8.28
CA ASP A 85 -10.98 4.87 8.10
C ASP A 85 -11.13 3.53 7.36
N GLU A 86 -10.30 3.28 6.36
CA GLU A 86 -10.28 2.02 5.60
C GLU A 86 -9.83 0.83 6.46
N ILE A 87 -8.75 1.00 7.24
CA ILE A 87 -8.25 -0.03 8.17
C ILE A 87 -9.32 -0.36 9.22
N ILE A 88 -9.97 0.66 9.79
CA ILE A 88 -11.05 0.49 10.78
C ILE A 88 -12.21 -0.30 10.17
N ARG A 89 -12.69 0.10 8.98
CA ARG A 89 -13.73 -0.65 8.27
C ARG A 89 -13.35 -2.12 8.06
N MET A 90 -12.11 -2.39 7.64
CA MET A 90 -11.61 -3.76 7.46
C MET A 90 -11.55 -4.57 8.76
N MET A 91 -11.40 -3.91 9.92
CA MET A 91 -11.46 -4.55 11.24
C MET A 91 -12.91 -4.83 11.66
N GLU A 92 -13.83 -3.89 11.41
CA GLU A 92 -15.25 -4.02 11.75
C GLU A 92 -15.96 -5.09 10.92
N GLU A 93 -15.63 -5.25 9.63
CA GLU A 93 -16.18 -6.31 8.76
C GLU A 93 -15.79 -7.74 9.19
N LYS A 94 -14.93 -7.89 10.21
CA LYS A 94 -14.48 -9.19 10.76
C LYS A 94 -15.05 -9.53 12.14
N ILE A 95 -15.92 -8.68 12.71
CA ILE A 95 -16.60 -8.92 14.00
C ILE A 95 -18.05 -9.35 13.77
#